data_AF-A0A1X1DAC1-F1
#
_entry.id   AF-A0A1X1DAC1-F1
#
_cell.length_a   1.000
_cell.length_b   1.000
_cell.length_c   1.000
_cell.angle_alpha   90.00
_cell.angle_beta   90.00
_cell.angle_gamma   90.00
#
_symmetry.space_group_name_H-M   'P 1'
#
loop_
_entity.id
_entity.type
_entity.pdbx_description
1 polymer ?
#
loop_
_entity_poly.entity_id
_entity_poly.type
_entity_poly.pdbx_seq_one_letter_code
_entity_poly.pdbx_strand_id
1 'polypeptide(L)'
;MTQLHDVARQPALAGEKLAQDLFDHSVWRAVPPTVTLPGAQAEALFCFARAAQLQQDRALSLRIASLKLHFLTHAEARLAHGGYGPLGFDVGSVLAHLLINYCSLPGLLPPREAADGREQRLSDVHAVWDGFAHRFQALSADTQAERFACPGFMALFLQKVWADAIGYCGIAWYAIAQRQKRSGISARLRMTPCAPTVSATAGRWAAP
;
A
#
# COMPACT_ATOMS: atom_id res chain seq x y z
N MET A 1 25.00 0.48 -13.33
CA MET A 1 24.95 -0.68 -12.41
C MET A 1 24.95 -0.25 -10.93
N THR A 2 25.52 0.90 -10.57
CA THR A 2 25.59 1.39 -9.18
C THR A 2 24.23 1.80 -8.57
N GLN A 3 23.27 2.29 -9.37
CA GLN A 3 21.97 2.75 -8.84
C GLN A 3 20.97 1.64 -8.47
N LEU A 4 21.07 0.44 -9.07
CA LEU A 4 20.19 -0.69 -8.72
C LEU A 4 20.57 -1.33 -7.39
N HIS A 5 21.88 -1.40 -7.10
CA HIS A 5 22.37 -1.85 -5.80
C HIS A 5 22.01 -0.89 -4.67
N ASP A 6 21.90 0.41 -4.94
CA ASP A 6 21.60 1.45 -3.94
C ASP A 6 20.14 1.44 -3.51
N VAL A 7 19.20 1.20 -4.44
CA VAL A 7 17.76 1.05 -4.14
C VAL A 7 17.49 -0.16 -3.24
N ALA A 8 18.24 -1.24 -3.42
CA ALA A 8 18.12 -2.43 -2.58
C ALA A 8 18.80 -2.29 -1.21
N ARG A 9 19.76 -1.36 -1.08
CA ARG A 9 20.53 -1.08 0.15
C ARG A 9 20.05 0.15 0.93
N GLN A 10 19.05 0.90 0.44
CA GLN A 10 18.45 1.99 1.22
C GLN A 10 18.09 1.41 2.59
N PRO A 11 18.55 2.05 3.69
CA PRO A 11 18.30 1.56 5.03
C PRO A 11 16.80 1.37 5.16
N ALA A 12 16.40 0.16 5.55
CA ALA A 12 15.01 -0.22 5.74
C ALA A 12 14.29 0.96 6.40
N LEU A 13 13.24 1.47 5.75
CA LEU A 13 12.27 2.26 6.49
C LEU A 13 11.72 1.30 7.52
N ALA A 14 12.27 1.33 8.75
CA ALA A 14 11.83 0.48 9.84
C ALA A 14 10.30 0.54 9.89
N GLY A 15 9.62 -0.60 9.93
CA GLY A 15 8.15 -0.62 9.89
C GLY A 15 7.51 0.30 10.93
N GLU A 16 8.18 0.52 12.07
CA GLU A 16 7.82 1.53 13.09
C GLU A 16 7.79 2.97 12.54
N LYS A 17 8.79 3.37 11.75
CA LYS A 17 8.82 4.68 11.11
C LYS A 17 7.68 4.83 10.10
N LEU A 18 7.39 3.79 9.32
CA LEU A 18 6.25 3.78 8.40
C LEU A 18 4.92 3.88 9.15
N ALA A 19 4.79 3.19 10.29
CA ALA A 19 3.63 3.31 11.17
C ALA A 19 3.47 4.75 11.70
N GLN A 20 4.57 5.39 12.10
CA GLN A 20 4.55 6.79 12.55
C GLN A 20 4.15 7.74 11.40
N ASP A 21 4.77 7.57 10.23
CA ASP A 21 4.54 8.40 9.05
C ASP A 21 3.09 8.33 8.52
N LEU A 22 2.35 7.26 8.83
CA LEU A 22 0.92 7.13 8.51
C LEU A 22 0.08 8.19 9.25
N PHE A 23 0.36 8.45 10.52
CA PHE A 23 -0.37 9.43 11.33
C PHE A 23 0.02 10.87 11.02
N ASP A 24 1.27 11.10 10.62
CA ASP A 24 1.78 12.42 10.28
C ASP A 24 1.52 12.79 8.80
N HIS A 25 0.82 11.91 8.06
CA HIS A 25 0.54 12.02 6.63
C HIS A 25 1.81 12.25 5.77
N SER A 26 2.96 11.82 6.29
CA SER A 26 4.28 11.96 5.67
C SER A 26 4.68 10.73 4.87
N VAL A 27 3.95 9.62 4.99
CA VAL A 27 4.31 8.32 4.39
C VAL A 27 4.51 8.36 2.88
N TRP A 28 3.88 9.32 2.20
CA TRP A 28 4.01 9.53 0.75
C TRP A 28 4.99 10.67 0.36
N ARG A 29 5.57 11.38 1.33
CA ARG A 29 6.53 12.48 1.05
C ARG A 29 7.89 11.96 0.58
N ALA A 30 8.26 10.76 1.01
CA ALA A 30 9.34 10.01 0.38
C ALA A 30 8.76 9.27 -0.83
N VAL A 31 9.18 9.63 -2.04
CA VAL A 31 8.83 8.87 -3.25
C VAL A 31 9.30 7.42 -3.02
N PRO A 32 8.41 6.41 -3.01
CA PRO A 32 8.85 5.04 -2.86
C PRO A 32 9.80 4.73 -4.02
N PRO A 33 10.96 4.10 -3.75
CA PRO A 33 11.93 3.84 -4.78
C PRO A 33 11.29 3.03 -5.91
N THR A 34 11.49 3.47 -7.15
CA THR A 34 11.00 2.74 -8.32
C THR A 34 11.77 1.43 -8.45
N VAL A 35 11.09 0.31 -8.19
CA VAL A 35 11.67 -1.02 -8.40
C VAL A 35 11.66 -1.34 -9.90
N THR A 36 12.85 -1.38 -10.51
CA THR A 36 13.01 -1.81 -11.90
C THR A 36 13.59 -3.22 -11.92
N LEU A 37 12.78 -4.21 -12.31
CA LEU A 37 13.24 -5.59 -12.49
C LEU A 37 13.86 -5.75 -13.89
N PRO A 38 14.96 -6.50 -14.08
CA PRO A 38 15.44 -6.89 -15.39
C PRO A 38 14.39 -7.76 -16.11
N GLY A 39 14.15 -7.52 -17.41
CA GLY A 39 12.96 -8.05 -18.10
C GLY A 39 12.79 -9.57 -18.11
N ALA A 40 13.86 -10.35 -18.14
CA ALA A 40 13.76 -11.82 -18.07
C ALA A 40 13.43 -12.35 -16.66
N GLN A 41 13.79 -11.62 -15.59
CA GLN A 41 13.54 -12.03 -14.21
C GLN A 41 12.17 -11.57 -13.70
N ALA A 42 11.64 -10.48 -14.27
CA ALA A 42 10.28 -10.00 -13.99
C ALA A 42 9.20 -11.01 -14.39
N GLU A 43 9.36 -11.70 -15.52
CA GLU A 43 8.43 -12.72 -16.02
C GLU A 43 8.37 -13.98 -15.14
N ALA A 44 9.49 -14.38 -14.55
CA ALA A 44 9.57 -15.59 -13.73
C ALA A 44 9.04 -15.40 -12.30
N LEU A 45 9.30 -14.24 -11.68
CA LEU A 45 8.90 -13.96 -10.30
C LEU A 45 7.47 -13.47 -10.17
N PHE A 46 6.98 -12.76 -11.18
CA PHE A 46 5.59 -12.36 -11.28
C PHE A 46 5.00 -12.94 -12.56
N CYS A 47 4.60 -14.22 -12.49
CA CYS A 47 3.91 -14.87 -13.59
C CYS A 47 2.49 -14.28 -13.74
N PHE A 48 2.42 -13.06 -14.28
CA PHE A 48 1.20 -12.32 -14.58
C PHE A 48 0.40 -12.93 -15.74
N ALA A 49 0.81 -14.10 -16.25
CA ALA A 49 0.04 -14.95 -17.14
C ALA A 49 -1.39 -15.22 -16.62
N ARG A 50 -1.59 -15.14 -15.30
CA ARG A 50 -2.91 -15.26 -14.66
C ARG A 50 -3.75 -13.97 -14.63
N ALA A 51 -3.27 -12.84 -15.14
CA ALA A 51 -4.02 -11.58 -15.14
C ALA A 51 -5.36 -11.69 -15.89
N ALA A 52 -5.42 -12.52 -16.95
CA ALA A 52 -6.67 -12.83 -17.64
C ALA A 52 -7.62 -13.69 -16.78
N GLN A 53 -7.10 -14.63 -15.99
CA GLN A 53 -7.88 -15.44 -15.07
C GLN A 53 -8.47 -14.58 -13.94
N LEU A 54 -7.71 -13.62 -13.41
CA LEU A 54 -8.19 -12.68 -12.39
C LEU A 54 -9.36 -11.82 -12.88
N GLN A 55 -9.42 -11.49 -14.18
CA GLN A 55 -10.56 -10.75 -14.77
C GLN A 55 -11.82 -11.61 -14.88
N GLN A 56 -11.66 -12.93 -15.02
CA GLN A 56 -12.78 -13.86 -15.14
C GLN A 56 -13.34 -14.26 -13.77
N ASP A 57 -12.61 -14.00 -12.69
CA ASP A 57 -13.07 -14.24 -11.33
C ASP A 57 -14.14 -13.20 -10.93
N ARG A 58 -15.40 -13.64 -11.01
CA ARG A 58 -16.56 -12.85 -10.62
C ARG A 58 -16.59 -12.54 -9.13
N ALA A 59 -16.15 -13.47 -8.27
CA ALA A 59 -16.15 -13.27 -6.83
C ALA A 59 -15.12 -12.21 -6.42
N LEU A 60 -13.92 -12.25 -7.02
CA LEU A 60 -12.91 -11.21 -6.87
C LEU A 60 -13.43 -9.87 -7.37
N SER A 61 -14.06 -9.83 -8.55
CA SER A 61 -14.62 -8.62 -9.13
C SER A 61 -15.67 -7.97 -8.23
N LEU A 62 -16.55 -8.76 -7.61
CA LEU A 62 -17.54 -8.28 -6.64
C LEU A 62 -16.87 -7.72 -5.38
N ARG A 63 -15.82 -8.37 -4.87
CA ARG A 63 -15.05 -7.87 -3.71
C ARG A 63 -14.38 -6.53 -4.01
N ILE A 64 -13.75 -6.42 -5.17
CA ILE A 64 -13.14 -5.16 -5.63
C ILE A 64 -14.21 -4.07 -5.78
N ALA A 65 -15.38 -4.40 -6.32
CA ALA A 65 -16.49 -3.44 -6.45
C ALA A 65 -17.00 -2.96 -5.09
N SER A 66 -17.12 -3.87 -4.11
CA SER A 66 -17.52 -3.54 -2.75
C SER A 66 -16.54 -2.57 -2.07
N LEU A 67 -15.23 -2.84 -2.16
CA LEU A 67 -14.20 -1.95 -1.63
C LEU A 67 -14.17 -0.59 -2.35
N LYS A 68 -14.39 -0.56 -3.67
CA LYS A 68 -14.53 0.71 -4.40
C LYS A 68 -15.73 1.51 -3.92
N LEU A 69 -16.88 0.86 -3.72
CA LEU A 69 -18.07 1.53 -3.19
C LEU A 69 -17.80 2.07 -1.79
N HIS A 70 -17.14 1.28 -0.94
CA HIS A 70 -16.75 1.69 0.40
C HIS A 70 -15.85 2.93 0.37
N PHE A 71 -14.80 2.94 -0.47
CA PHE A 71 -13.95 4.12 -0.68
C PHE A 71 -14.73 5.36 -1.09
N LEU A 72 -15.71 5.22 -1.98
CA LEU A 72 -16.51 6.35 -2.49
C LEU A 72 -17.55 6.86 -1.49
N THR A 73 -17.90 6.08 -0.47
CA THR A 73 -19.03 6.39 0.42
C THR A 73 -18.63 6.63 1.88
N HIS A 74 -17.43 6.23 2.30
CA HIS A 74 -17.02 6.28 3.70
C HIS A 74 -15.81 7.20 3.91
N ALA A 75 -16.08 8.44 4.33
CA ALA A 75 -15.08 9.42 4.75
C ALA A 75 -14.71 9.22 6.24
N GLU A 76 -13.90 8.20 6.53
CA GLU A 76 -13.56 7.79 7.91
C GLU A 76 -12.38 8.58 8.49
N ALA A 77 -11.37 8.86 7.66
CA ALA A 77 -10.19 9.60 8.05
C ALA A 77 -9.67 10.46 6.89
N ARG A 78 -8.86 11.46 7.22
CA ARG A 78 -8.08 12.20 6.22
C ARG A 78 -6.98 11.28 5.70
N LEU A 79 -6.92 11.12 4.39
CA LEU A 79 -5.91 10.27 3.77
C LEU A 79 -4.59 11.02 3.58
N ALA A 80 -3.46 10.31 3.65
CA ALA A 80 -2.12 10.87 3.57
C ALA A 80 -1.82 11.54 2.22
N HIS A 81 -2.48 11.10 1.14
CA HIS A 81 -2.41 11.73 -0.18
C HIS A 81 -3.41 12.88 -0.40
N GLY A 82 -4.14 13.27 0.65
CA GLY A 82 -5.18 14.30 0.59
C GLY A 82 -6.57 13.73 0.28
N GLY A 83 -7.60 14.42 0.77
CA GLY A 83 -8.99 13.97 0.73
C GLY A 83 -9.40 13.17 1.98
N TYR A 84 -10.61 12.62 1.95
CA TYR A 84 -11.15 11.77 3.00
C TYR A 84 -11.56 10.42 2.42
N GLY A 85 -11.37 9.36 3.20
CA GLY A 85 -11.76 8.01 2.79
C GLY A 85 -11.58 7.00 3.92
N PRO A 86 -11.61 5.69 3.60
CA PRO A 86 -11.50 4.63 4.58
C PRO A 86 -10.10 4.58 5.21
N LEU A 87 -10.05 4.41 6.53
CA LEU A 87 -8.78 4.42 7.28
C LEU A 87 -7.82 3.32 6.80
N GLY A 88 -8.36 2.16 6.39
CA GLY A 88 -7.56 1.05 5.87
C GLY A 88 -6.88 1.32 4.53
N PHE A 89 -7.25 2.37 3.80
CA PHE A 89 -6.69 2.65 2.47
C PHE A 89 -5.19 2.98 2.51
N ASP A 90 -4.77 3.89 3.39
CA ASP A 90 -3.36 4.29 3.50
C ASP A 90 -2.51 3.13 4.04
N VAL A 91 -2.98 2.45 5.09
CA VAL A 91 -2.31 1.26 5.64
C VAL A 91 -2.15 0.20 4.56
N GLY A 92 -3.23 -0.13 3.84
CA GLY A 92 -3.20 -1.11 2.75
C GLY A 92 -2.25 -0.72 1.62
N SER A 93 -2.15 0.56 1.30
CA SER A 93 -1.23 1.07 0.28
C SER A 93 0.24 0.93 0.69
N VAL A 94 0.58 1.17 1.96
CA VAL A 94 1.93 0.92 2.51
C VAL A 94 2.26 -0.56 2.48
N LEU A 95 1.33 -1.42 2.93
CA LEU A 95 1.50 -2.87 2.90
C LEU A 95 1.71 -3.38 1.47
N ALA A 96 0.97 -2.86 0.49
CA ALA A 96 1.15 -3.21 -0.90
C ALA A 96 2.59 -2.93 -1.37
N HIS A 97 3.14 -1.77 -1.02
CA HIS A 97 4.51 -1.40 -1.39
C HIS A 97 5.55 -2.35 -0.76
N LEU A 98 5.41 -2.68 0.52
CA LEU A 98 6.31 -3.62 1.21
C LEU A 98 6.25 -5.02 0.56
N LEU A 99 5.05 -5.50 0.24
CA LEU A 99 4.88 -6.81 -0.39
C LEU A 99 5.40 -6.84 -1.83
N ILE A 100 5.25 -5.74 -2.59
CA ILE A 100 5.82 -5.63 -3.94
C ILE A 100 7.34 -5.70 -3.87
N ASN A 101 7.94 -5.00 -2.90
CA ASN A 101 9.37 -5.07 -2.63
C ASN A 101 9.77 -6.51 -2.27
N TYR A 102 9.06 -7.15 -1.35
CA TYR A 102 9.27 -8.55 -0.98
C TYR A 102 9.33 -9.48 -2.20
N CYS A 103 8.36 -9.41 -3.11
CA CYS A 103 8.31 -10.27 -4.30
C CYS A 103 9.37 -9.92 -5.36
N SER A 104 9.86 -8.68 -5.35
CA SER A 104 10.87 -8.23 -6.31
C SER A 104 12.30 -8.62 -5.93
N LEU A 105 12.59 -8.83 -4.65
CA LEU A 105 13.95 -9.05 -4.14
C LEU A 105 14.71 -10.21 -4.79
N PRO A 106 14.13 -11.40 -5.05
CA PRO A 106 14.85 -12.49 -5.70
C PRO A 106 15.29 -12.18 -7.14
N GLY A 107 14.69 -11.15 -7.77
CA GLY A 107 15.06 -10.66 -9.10
C GLY A 107 16.00 -9.47 -9.08
N LEU A 108 16.44 -9.03 -7.89
CA LEU A 108 17.30 -7.86 -7.71
C LEU A 108 18.60 -8.20 -6.99
N LEU A 109 18.58 -9.20 -6.11
CA LEU A 109 19.67 -9.54 -5.21
C LEU A 109 20.10 -11.00 -5.33
N PRO A 110 21.35 -11.34 -4.97
CA PRO A 110 21.79 -12.72 -4.80
C PRO A 110 20.90 -13.49 -3.82
N PRO A 111 20.78 -14.83 -3.94
CA PRO A 111 19.79 -15.61 -3.18
C PRO A 111 19.80 -15.39 -1.66
N ARG A 112 20.98 -15.23 -1.05
CA ARG A 112 21.12 -14.99 0.38
C ARG A 112 20.61 -13.60 0.78
N GLU A 113 21.10 -12.56 0.11
CA GLU A 113 20.67 -11.17 0.34
C GLU A 113 19.16 -10.99 0.04
N ALA A 114 18.64 -11.70 -0.97
CA ALA A 114 17.22 -11.72 -1.28
C ALA A 114 16.38 -12.42 -0.19
N ALA A 115 16.92 -13.47 0.45
CA ALA A 115 16.26 -14.12 1.57
C ALA A 115 16.22 -13.20 2.81
N ASP A 116 17.36 -12.61 3.17
CA ASP A 116 17.47 -11.69 4.29
C ASP A 116 16.56 -10.45 4.10
N GLY A 117 16.57 -9.86 2.91
CA GLY A 117 15.70 -8.74 2.59
C GLY A 117 14.21 -9.11 2.62
N ARG A 118 13.84 -10.34 2.23
CA ARG A 118 12.45 -10.80 2.27
C ARG A 118 11.95 -10.97 3.70
N GLU A 119 12.77 -11.57 4.56
CA GLU A 119 12.48 -11.68 5.99
C GLU A 119 12.26 -10.29 6.61
N GLN A 120 13.15 -9.34 6.28
CA GLN A 120 13.01 -7.96 6.74
C GLN A 120 11.69 -7.33 6.27
N ARG A 121 11.26 -7.53 5.02
CA ARG A 121 9.99 -6.95 4.53
C ARG A 121 8.76 -7.55 5.21
N LEU A 122 8.80 -8.82 5.59
CA LEU A 122 7.72 -9.42 6.39
C LEU A 122 7.73 -8.85 7.81
N SER A 123 8.91 -8.69 8.42
CA SER A 123 9.05 -8.01 9.71
C SER A 123 8.52 -6.57 9.66
N ASP A 124 8.82 -5.82 8.58
CA ASP A 124 8.30 -4.46 8.41
C ASP A 124 6.77 -4.43 8.27
N VAL A 125 6.16 -5.40 7.58
CA VAL A 125 4.69 -5.53 7.47
C VAL A 125 4.06 -5.71 8.86
N HIS A 126 4.64 -6.59 9.68
CA HIS A 126 4.19 -6.79 11.07
C HIS A 126 4.35 -5.50 11.89
N ALA A 127 5.53 -4.88 11.85
CA ALA A 127 5.80 -3.66 12.60
C ALA A 127 4.92 -2.47 12.17
N VAL A 128 4.56 -2.36 10.88
CA VAL A 128 3.61 -1.35 10.40
C VAL A 128 2.24 -1.54 11.05
N TRP A 129 1.70 -2.76 11.02
CA TRP A 129 0.38 -3.03 11.58
C TRP A 129 0.36 -2.86 13.09
N ASP A 130 1.32 -3.45 13.79
CA ASP A 130 1.39 -3.40 15.25
C ASP A 130 1.62 -1.97 15.73
N GLY A 131 2.51 -1.22 15.09
CA GLY A 131 2.75 0.18 15.39
C GLY A 131 1.50 1.05 15.15
N PHE A 132 0.80 0.82 14.04
CA PHE A 132 -0.46 1.49 13.75
C PHE A 132 -1.53 1.18 14.79
N ALA A 133 -1.78 -0.09 15.09
CA ALA A 133 -2.82 -0.53 16.00
C ALA A 133 -2.59 -0.01 17.43
N HIS A 134 -1.37 -0.16 17.94
CA HIS A 134 -1.01 0.34 19.28
C HIS A 134 -1.17 1.85 19.38
N ARG A 135 -0.66 2.60 18.39
CA ARG A 135 -0.74 4.07 18.43
C ARG A 135 -2.17 4.56 18.25
N PHE A 136 -2.95 3.94 17.39
CA PHE A 136 -4.36 4.25 17.22
C PHE A 136 -5.15 4.00 18.52
N GLN A 137 -4.89 2.88 19.19
CA GLN A 137 -5.52 2.56 20.47
C GLN A 137 -5.13 3.56 21.56
N ALA A 138 -3.86 3.93 21.67
CA ALA A 138 -3.38 4.94 22.62
C ALA A 138 -4.07 6.29 22.41
N LEU A 139 -4.06 6.81 21.18
CA LEU A 139 -4.73 8.08 20.83
C LEU A 139 -6.25 8.03 21.09
N SER A 140 -6.87 6.87 20.87
CA SER A 140 -8.31 6.70 21.09
C SER A 140 -8.67 6.70 22.57
N ALA A 141 -7.81 6.16 23.44
CA ALA A 141 -7.96 6.23 24.88
C ALA A 141 -7.86 7.69 25.38
N ASP A 142 -6.93 8.46 24.83
CA ASP A 142 -6.72 9.86 25.20
C ASP A 142 -7.87 10.78 24.75
N THR A 143 -8.56 10.44 23.65
CA THR A 143 -9.65 11.27 23.08
C THR A 143 -10.92 11.27 23.95
N GLN A 144 -11.09 10.30 24.87
CA GLN A 144 -12.28 10.14 25.72
C GLN A 144 -13.63 10.13 24.95
N ALA A 145 -13.63 9.77 23.67
CA ALA A 145 -14.87 9.73 22.90
C ALA A 145 -15.76 8.57 23.35
N GLU A 146 -17.05 8.83 23.55
CA GLU A 146 -18.05 7.87 24.06
C GLU A 146 -18.07 6.56 23.27
N ARG A 147 -17.88 6.61 21.94
CA ARG A 147 -17.78 5.43 21.06
C ARG A 147 -16.65 4.46 21.45
N PHE A 148 -15.55 4.96 22.00
CA PHE A 148 -14.40 4.14 22.41
C PHE A 148 -14.55 3.58 23.82
N ALA A 149 -15.53 4.06 24.60
CA ALA A 149 -15.83 3.55 25.95
C ALA A 149 -16.59 2.21 25.92
N CYS A 150 -17.18 1.83 24.78
CA CYS A 150 -17.87 0.56 24.62
C CYS A 150 -16.87 -0.62 24.62
N PRO A 151 -17.01 -1.59 25.55
CA PRO A 151 -16.12 -2.75 25.61
C PRO A 151 -16.09 -3.52 24.28
N GLY A 152 -14.89 -3.87 23.80
CA GLY A 152 -14.70 -4.63 22.56
C GLY A 152 -14.84 -3.83 21.26
N PHE A 153 -15.37 -2.61 21.30
CA PHE A 153 -15.49 -1.77 20.10
C PHE A 153 -14.15 -1.57 19.39
N MET A 154 -13.10 -1.22 20.15
CA MET A 154 -11.76 -0.99 19.58
C MET A 154 -11.22 -2.21 18.84
N ALA A 155 -11.37 -3.40 19.42
CA ALA A 155 -10.91 -4.64 18.80
C ALA A 155 -11.64 -4.94 17.50
N LEU A 156 -12.98 -4.79 17.48
CA LEU A 156 -13.78 -4.97 16.27
C LEU A 156 -13.47 -3.91 15.21
N PHE A 157 -13.24 -2.67 15.63
CA PHE A 157 -12.88 -1.58 14.73
C PHE A 157 -11.53 -1.85 14.05
N LEU A 158 -10.49 -2.24 14.82
CA LEU A 158 -9.19 -2.59 14.27
C LEU A 158 -9.26 -3.82 13.35
N GLN A 159 -10.07 -4.83 13.68
CA GLN A 159 -10.31 -5.96 12.78
C GLN A 159 -10.90 -5.54 11.45
N LYS A 160 -11.89 -4.62 11.47
CA LYS A 160 -12.46 -4.04 10.25
C LYS A 160 -11.40 -3.27 9.45
N VAL A 161 -10.60 -2.43 10.11
CA VAL A 161 -9.53 -1.65 9.45
C VAL A 161 -8.49 -2.57 8.84
N TRP A 162 -8.12 -3.67 9.50
CA TRP A 162 -7.22 -4.68 8.96
C TRP A 162 -7.78 -5.36 7.70
N ALA A 163 -9.06 -5.76 7.73
CA ALA A 163 -9.72 -6.36 6.59
C ALA A 163 -9.74 -5.41 5.38
N ASP A 164 -10.03 -4.12 5.61
CA ASP A 164 -9.97 -3.09 4.58
C ASP A 164 -8.54 -2.91 4.05
N ALA A 165 -7.54 -2.85 4.93
CA ALA A 165 -6.14 -2.69 4.55
C ALA A 165 -5.65 -3.82 3.65
N ILE A 166 -5.95 -5.07 3.99
CA ILE A 166 -5.65 -6.22 3.13
C ILE A 166 -6.41 -6.09 1.79
N GLY A 167 -7.68 -5.67 1.83
CA GLY A 167 -8.51 -5.47 0.64
C GLY A 167 -7.92 -4.44 -0.33
N TYR A 168 -7.59 -3.25 0.16
CA TYR A 168 -6.97 -2.17 -0.64
C TYR A 168 -5.57 -2.55 -1.10
N CYS A 169 -4.79 -3.25 -0.27
CA CYS A 169 -3.52 -3.85 -0.68
C CYS A 169 -3.69 -4.76 -1.91
N GLY A 170 -4.68 -5.66 -1.86
CA GLY A 170 -5.02 -6.55 -2.98
C GLY A 170 -5.46 -5.80 -4.23
N ILE A 171 -6.22 -4.71 -4.09
CA ILE A 171 -6.62 -3.86 -5.23
C ILE A 171 -5.42 -3.21 -5.89
N ALA A 172 -4.44 -2.73 -5.13
CA ALA A 172 -3.22 -2.15 -5.67
C ALA A 172 -2.43 -3.18 -6.51
N TRP A 173 -2.28 -4.39 -5.99
CA TRP A 173 -1.68 -5.53 -6.69
C TRP A 173 -2.44 -5.91 -7.96
N TYR A 174 -3.76 -6.01 -7.87
CA TYR A 174 -4.63 -6.26 -9.02
C TYR A 174 -4.43 -5.20 -10.10
N ALA A 175 -4.43 -3.91 -9.72
CA ALA A 175 -4.24 -2.81 -10.67
C ALA A 175 -2.87 -2.87 -11.37
N ILE A 176 -1.80 -3.22 -10.64
CA ILE A 176 -0.46 -3.41 -11.23
C ILE A 176 -0.48 -4.54 -12.26
N ALA A 177 -1.05 -5.69 -11.91
CA ALA A 177 -1.18 -6.83 -12.83
C ALA A 177 -1.94 -6.44 -14.12
N GLN A 178 -3.02 -5.65 -13.99
CA GLN A 178 -3.78 -5.15 -15.14
C GLN A 178 -3.01 -4.14 -16.01
N ARG A 179 -2.23 -3.24 -15.39
CA ARG A 179 -1.39 -2.28 -16.13
C ARG A 179 -0.34 -2.99 -16.96
N GLN A 180 0.37 -3.97 -16.39
CA GLN A 180 1.41 -4.72 -17.09
C GLN A 180 0.85 -5.49 -18.30
N LYS A 181 -0.34 -6.11 -18.16
CA LYS A 181 -1.05 -6.77 -19.27
C LYS A 181 -1.32 -5.81 -20.43
N ARG A 182 -1.73 -4.57 -20.15
CA ARG A 182 -2.04 -3.55 -21.18
C ARG A 182 -0.81 -2.96 -21.83
N SER A 183 0.29 -2.79 -21.08
CA SER A 183 1.49 -2.15 -21.61
C SER A 183 2.30 -3.02 -22.55
N GLY A 184 2.14 -4.35 -22.53
CA GLY A 184 3.00 -5.28 -23.31
C GLY A 184 4.49 -5.21 -22.94
N ILE A 185 4.86 -4.34 -22.02
CA ILE A 185 6.21 -4.10 -21.52
C ILE A 185 6.43 -5.06 -20.35
N SER A 186 7.19 -6.11 -20.61
CA SER A 186 7.95 -6.77 -19.57
C SER A 186 8.92 -5.73 -18.98
N ALA A 187 9.08 -5.65 -17.64
CA ALA A 187 10.20 -4.97 -16.94
C ALA A 187 10.04 -3.57 -16.31
N ARG A 188 8.89 -2.87 -16.29
CA ARG A 188 8.81 -1.60 -15.53
C ARG A 188 7.63 -1.53 -14.57
N LEU A 189 7.87 -1.97 -13.33
CA LEU A 189 7.07 -1.56 -12.17
C LEU A 189 7.37 -0.08 -11.86
N ARG A 190 6.75 0.83 -12.61
CA ARG A 190 6.64 2.21 -12.18
C ARG A 190 5.50 2.34 -11.18
N MET A 191 5.85 2.48 -9.91
CA MET A 191 4.92 2.91 -8.88
C MET A 191 4.73 4.42 -9.02
N THR A 192 3.77 4.83 -9.85
CA THR A 192 3.17 6.15 -9.65
C THR A 192 2.31 6.06 -8.39
N PRO A 193 2.43 7.01 -7.45
CA PRO A 193 1.43 7.15 -6.39
C PRO A 193 0.07 7.13 -7.06
N CYS A 194 -0.89 6.40 -6.49
CA CYS A 194 -2.27 6.50 -6.94
C CYS A 194 -2.85 7.84 -6.48
N ALA A 195 -2.24 8.95 -6.89
CA ALA A 195 -2.88 10.24 -6.85
C ALA A 195 -4.04 10.17 -7.85
N PRO A 196 -5.26 10.61 -7.50
CA PRO A 196 -6.15 11.09 -8.53
C PRO A 196 -5.37 12.16 -9.29
N THR A 197 -5.21 12.00 -10.60
CA THR A 197 -4.66 13.04 -11.46
C THR A 197 -5.63 14.21 -11.48
N VAL A 198 -5.70 14.97 -10.40
CA VAL A 198 -6.20 16.34 -10.46
C VAL A 198 -5.04 17.12 -11.05
N SER A 199 -5.06 17.22 -12.37
CA SER A 199 -4.33 18.26 -13.09
C SER A 199 -4.73 19.58 -12.43
N ALA A 200 -3.89 20.08 -11.53
CA ALA A 200 -3.99 21.42 -11.00
C ALA A 200 -3.62 22.39 -12.14
N THR A 201 -4.53 22.56 -13.09
CA THR A 201 -4.63 23.84 -13.78
C THR A 201 -5.04 24.85 -12.71
N ALA A 202 -4.05 25.60 -12.26
CA ALA A 202 -4.20 26.76 -11.39
C ALA A 202 -5.14 27.78 -12.07
N GLY A 203 -6.44 27.61 -11.89
CA GLY A 203 -7.44 28.65 -12.10
C GLY A 203 -7.58 29.41 -10.79
N ARG A 204 -7.06 30.64 -10.76
CA ARG A 204 -7.34 31.62 -9.70
C ARG A 204 -8.86 31.77 -9.58
N TRP A 205 -9.42 31.36 -8.46
CA TRP A 205 -10.73 31.84 -8.04
C TRP A 205 -10.50 33.10 -7.21
N ALA A 206 -10.57 34.24 -7.87
CA ALA A 206 -10.93 35.49 -7.23
C ALA A 206 -12.46 35.50 -7.12
N ALA A 207 -12.96 35.67 -5.89
CA ALA A 207 -14.35 36.02 -5.61
C ALA A 207 -14.68 37.41 -6.21
N PRO A 208 -15.96 37.72 -6.42
CA PRO A 208 -16.86 38.04 -5.31
C PRO A 208 -18.02 37.07 -5.12
#